data_AF-A0A956GZ82-F1
#
_entry.id   AF-A0A956GZ82-F1
#
_cell.length_a   1.000
_cell.length_b   1.000
_cell.length_c   1.000
_cell.angle_alpha   90.00
_cell.angle_beta   90.00
_cell.angle_gamma   90.00
#
_symmetry.space_group_name_H-M   'P 1'
#
loop_
_entity.id
_entity.type
_entity.pdbx_description
1 polymer ?
#
loop_
_entity_poly.entity_id
_entity_poly.type
_entity_poly.pdbx_seq_one_letter_code
_entity_poly.pdbx_strand_id
1 'polypeptide(L)'
;HFVDIVERGYIYVAQPPLYKVKAGKKEHYLKNDSGLDDFIIENAVDETELEIAGNSAAPKVLAEIAHAGVRYRNLLSSLSREHRAPIVEALLAQLEQRGRDAVEAALSAGDDATLQAVGEAIVATALPHMPLTKLASRLATATFDDGQGEQERTVIRIEVLADGVTVFEDISTNLLRSSEIRELLRIREDLAGRGAGPYKLRRKGEVIAEPATLLEIIDHIGEVGRTGLQIQRYKGLGEMNPEQLWETTMDPERRELLQVKIADPDLADEVFTVLMGDEVGPRRDFITENALNARNLDV
;
A
#
# COMPACT_ATOMS: atom_id res chain seq x y z
N HIS A 1 -32.05 10.22 17.68
CA HIS A 1 -33.14 9.68 18.54
C HIS A 1 -32.71 9.10 19.89
N PHE A 2 -31.57 8.38 20.03
CA PHE A 2 -31.10 7.83 21.33
C PHE A 2 -29.65 8.22 21.66
N VAL A 3 -29.36 9.53 21.64
CA VAL A 3 -28.01 10.07 21.84
C VAL A 3 -27.44 9.67 23.20
N ASP A 4 -28.26 9.73 24.26
CA ASP A 4 -27.90 9.37 25.63
C ASP A 4 -27.28 7.96 25.76
N ILE A 5 -27.73 6.98 24.96
CA ILE A 5 -27.22 5.60 25.03
C ILE A 5 -25.81 5.51 24.46
N VAL A 6 -25.52 6.32 23.44
CA VAL A 6 -24.20 6.40 22.81
C VAL A 6 -23.24 7.19 23.69
N GLU A 7 -23.67 8.32 24.25
CA GLU A 7 -22.85 9.15 25.16
C GLU A 7 -22.48 8.39 26.44
N ARG A 8 -23.41 7.58 26.96
CA ARG A 8 -23.14 6.70 28.11
C ARG A 8 -22.32 5.46 27.75
N GLY A 9 -21.96 5.30 26.48
CA GLY A 9 -21.04 4.26 26.00
C GLY A 9 -21.64 2.86 25.97
N TYR A 10 -22.96 2.71 25.81
CA TYR A 10 -23.62 1.40 25.80
C TYR A 10 -23.68 0.74 24.41
N ILE A 11 -23.35 1.47 23.34
CA ILE A 11 -23.39 0.94 21.98
C ILE A 11 -22.02 0.38 21.58
N TYR A 12 -22.03 -0.89 21.16
CA TYR A 12 -20.85 -1.61 20.71
C TYR A 12 -21.13 -2.30 19.38
N VAL A 13 -20.12 -2.37 18.52
CA VAL A 13 -20.14 -3.08 17.24
C VAL A 13 -19.21 -4.28 17.34
N ALA A 14 -19.72 -5.47 17.02
CA ALA A 14 -18.90 -6.68 17.00
C ALA A 14 -17.87 -6.63 15.86
N GLN A 15 -16.73 -7.27 16.06
CA GLN A 15 -15.65 -7.36 15.08
C GLN A 15 -15.43 -8.82 14.67
N PRO A 16 -16.29 -9.38 13.79
CA PRO A 16 -16.12 -10.75 13.29
C PRO A 16 -14.83 -10.89 12.47
N PRO A 17 -14.28 -12.10 12.33
CA PRO A 17 -13.10 -12.32 11.50
C PRO A 17 -13.41 -12.13 10.02
N LEU A 18 -12.47 -11.57 9.26
CA LEU A 18 -12.56 -11.41 7.81
C LEU A 18 -12.14 -12.69 7.07
N TYR A 19 -11.23 -13.48 7.66
CA TYR A 19 -10.70 -14.69 7.06
C TYR A 19 -10.76 -15.88 8.02
N LYS A 20 -10.97 -17.06 7.44
CA LYS A 20 -10.67 -18.35 8.03
C LYS A 20 -9.54 -19.00 7.24
N VAL A 21 -8.44 -19.32 7.91
CA VAL A 21 -7.29 -20.01 7.33
C VAL A 21 -7.18 -21.39 7.94
N LYS A 22 -7.17 -22.43 7.10
CA LYS A 22 -6.98 -23.81 7.51
C LYS A 22 -5.60 -24.29 7.05
N ALA A 23 -4.77 -24.63 8.03
CA ALA A 23 -3.42 -25.19 7.85
C ALA A 23 -3.43 -26.64 8.35
N GLY A 24 -3.61 -27.59 7.43
CA GLY A 24 -3.80 -29.00 7.76
C GLY A 24 -5.05 -29.23 8.63
N LYS A 25 -4.85 -29.58 9.91
CA LYS A 25 -5.94 -29.82 10.88
C LYS A 25 -6.28 -28.59 11.75
N LYS A 26 -5.45 -27.55 11.74
CA LYS A 26 -5.67 -26.35 12.54
C LYS A 26 -6.46 -25.33 11.74
N GLU A 27 -7.35 -24.63 12.41
CA GLU A 27 -8.12 -23.52 11.86
C GLU A 27 -7.78 -22.24 12.61
N HIS A 28 -7.58 -21.16 11.88
CA HIS A 28 -7.22 -19.84 12.38
C HIS A 28 -8.24 -18.83 11.84
N TYR A 29 -8.70 -17.92 12.71
CA TYR A 29 -9.62 -16.84 12.34
C TYR A 29 -8.85 -15.52 12.39
N LEU A 30 -8.78 -14.83 11.24
CA LEU A 30 -7.99 -13.61 11.08
C LEU A 30 -8.94 -12.45 10.79
N LYS A 31 -8.69 -11.30 11.42
CA LYS A 31 -9.65 -10.19 11.44
C LYS A 31 -9.60 -9.27 10.23
N ASN A 32 -8.44 -9.15 9.61
CA ASN A 32 -8.19 -8.19 8.56
C ASN A 32 -7.08 -8.71 7.63
N ASP A 33 -6.81 -7.95 6.57
CA ASP A 33 -5.77 -8.27 5.59
C ASP A 33 -4.36 -8.33 6.22
N SER A 34 -4.05 -7.41 7.15
CA SER A 34 -2.77 -7.42 7.87
C SER A 34 -2.53 -8.73 8.61
N GLY A 35 -3.53 -9.25 9.32
CA GLY A 35 -3.40 -10.52 10.02
C GLY A 35 -3.25 -11.71 9.07
N LEU A 36 -3.83 -11.64 7.87
CA LEU A 36 -3.60 -12.63 6.82
C LEU A 36 -2.17 -12.56 6.27
N ASP A 37 -1.67 -11.35 5.99
CA ASP A 37 -0.30 -11.15 5.54
C ASP A 37 0.71 -11.65 6.58
N ASP A 38 0.51 -11.33 7.86
CA ASP A 38 1.36 -11.79 8.95
C ASP A 38 1.36 -13.33 9.04
N PHE A 39 0.19 -13.97 8.97
CA PHE A 39 0.09 -15.43 8.99
C PHE A 39 0.82 -16.08 7.80
N ILE A 40 0.72 -15.49 6.61
CA ILE A 40 1.39 -15.98 5.40
C ILE A 40 2.91 -15.83 5.54
N ILE A 41 3.38 -14.70 6.07
CA ILE A 41 4.80 -14.45 6.30
C ILE A 41 5.36 -15.45 7.31
N GLU A 42 4.69 -15.65 8.46
CA GLU A 42 5.10 -16.62 9.48
C GLU A 42 5.21 -18.03 8.88
N ASN A 43 4.19 -18.47 8.15
CA ASN A 43 4.20 -19.79 7.51
C ASN A 43 5.31 -19.94 6.45
N ALA A 44 5.68 -18.86 5.77
CA ALA A 44 6.76 -18.88 4.80
C ALA A 44 8.15 -18.91 5.46
N VAL A 45 8.37 -18.04 6.45
CA VAL A 45 9.67 -17.85 7.14
C VAL A 45 10.14 -19.14 7.80
N ASP A 46 9.22 -19.95 8.33
CA ASP A 46 9.55 -21.24 8.95
C ASP A 46 10.14 -22.26 7.97
N GLU A 47 9.84 -22.13 6.68
CA GLU A 47 10.28 -23.07 5.64
C GLU A 47 11.33 -22.48 4.69
N THR A 48 11.65 -21.19 4.81
CA THR A 48 12.51 -20.48 3.86
C THR A 48 13.71 -19.82 4.51
N GLU A 49 14.81 -19.84 3.78
CA GLU A 49 16.05 -19.16 4.13
C GLU A 49 16.35 -18.12 3.07
N LEU A 50 16.74 -16.93 3.50
CA LEU A 50 17.21 -15.87 2.63
C LEU A 50 18.73 -15.79 2.69
N GLU A 51 19.37 -15.79 1.53
CA GLU A 51 20.79 -15.51 1.36
C GLU A 51 20.93 -14.11 0.77
N ILE A 52 21.75 -13.25 1.39
CA ILE A 52 22.06 -11.89 0.93
C ILE A 52 23.56 -11.81 0.69
N ALA A 53 23.97 -11.57 -0.56
CA ALA A 53 25.37 -11.49 -0.97
C ALA A 53 26.22 -12.70 -0.50
N GLY A 54 25.65 -13.92 -0.54
CA GLY A 54 26.31 -15.15 -0.11
C GLY A 54 26.18 -15.48 1.38
N ASN A 55 25.59 -14.60 2.19
CA ASN A 55 25.42 -14.81 3.63
C ASN A 55 23.97 -15.16 3.96
N SER A 56 23.76 -16.22 4.75
CA SER A 56 22.43 -16.58 5.24
C SER A 56 21.93 -15.55 6.25
N ALA A 57 20.74 -15.00 6.01
CA ALA A 57 20.03 -14.11 6.91
C ALA A 57 19.27 -14.92 7.95
N ALA A 58 19.24 -14.42 9.20
CA ALA A 58 18.46 -15.05 10.26
C ALA A 58 16.95 -15.03 9.92
N PRO A 59 16.15 -16.02 10.36
CA PRO A 59 14.71 -16.06 10.08
C PRO A 59 13.97 -14.77 10.48
N LYS A 60 14.35 -14.18 11.63
CA LYS A 60 13.82 -12.88 12.07
C LYS A 60 14.08 -11.76 11.06
N VAL A 61 15.26 -11.74 10.43
CA VAL A 61 15.61 -10.76 9.39
C VAL A 61 14.76 -10.95 8.15
N LEU A 62 14.52 -12.20 7.73
CA LEU A 62 13.61 -12.49 6.62
C LEU A 62 12.18 -12.02 6.92
N ALA A 63 11.66 -12.30 8.12
CA ALA A 63 10.35 -11.81 8.54
C ALA A 63 10.27 -10.27 8.50
N GLU A 64 11.28 -9.57 9.04
CA GLU A 64 11.37 -8.10 8.99
C GLU A 64 11.36 -7.56 7.55
N ILE A 65 12.12 -8.19 6.64
CA ILE A 65 12.16 -7.83 5.21
C ILE A 65 10.80 -8.08 4.57
N ALA A 66 10.14 -9.20 4.88
CA ALA A 66 8.84 -9.54 4.31
C ALA A 66 7.76 -8.54 4.73
N HIS A 67 7.67 -8.19 6.03
CA HIS A 67 6.74 -7.15 6.48
C HIS A 67 7.07 -5.78 5.89
N ALA A 68 8.36 -5.45 5.74
CA ALA A 68 8.77 -4.22 5.07
C ALA A 68 8.34 -4.20 3.60
N GLY A 69 8.46 -5.31 2.88
CA GLY A 69 8.01 -5.42 1.50
C GLY A 69 6.48 -5.36 1.35
N VAL A 70 5.70 -5.94 2.28
CA VAL A 70 4.24 -5.75 2.29
C VAL A 70 3.87 -4.28 2.44
N ARG A 71 4.51 -3.57 3.39
CA ARG A 71 4.32 -2.11 3.53
C ARG A 71 4.72 -1.36 2.25
N TYR A 72 5.86 -1.74 1.66
CA TYR A 72 6.36 -1.16 0.42
C TYR A 72 5.35 -1.31 -0.73
N ARG A 73 4.79 -2.51 -0.93
CA ARG A 73 3.75 -2.80 -1.92
C ARG A 73 2.49 -1.95 -1.68
N ASN A 74 2.08 -1.80 -0.42
CA ASN A 74 0.89 -1.00 -0.06
C ASN A 74 1.11 0.51 -0.30
N LEU A 75 2.32 1.01 -0.11
CA LEU A 75 2.67 2.40 -0.42
C LEU A 75 2.73 2.63 -1.94
N LEU A 76 3.24 1.66 -2.71
CA LEU A 76 3.19 1.74 -4.17
C LEU A 76 1.74 1.70 -4.69
N SER A 77 0.89 0.87 -4.09
CA SER A 77 -0.52 0.78 -4.49
C SER A 77 -1.30 2.03 -4.12
N SER A 78 -0.99 2.72 -3.02
CA SER A 78 -1.63 4.01 -2.70
C SER A 78 -1.26 5.10 -3.70
N LEU A 79 -0.01 5.13 -4.16
CA LEU A 79 0.47 6.05 -5.20
C LEU A 79 -0.08 5.72 -6.61
N SER A 80 -0.49 4.46 -6.84
CA SER A 80 -0.95 3.97 -8.15
C SER A 80 -2.16 4.70 -8.74
N ARG A 81 -2.89 5.46 -7.92
CA ARG A 81 -4.01 6.31 -8.36
C ARG A 81 -3.54 7.40 -9.34
N GLU A 82 -2.38 7.98 -9.08
CA GLU A 82 -1.82 9.11 -9.85
C GLU A 82 -0.52 8.73 -10.57
N HIS A 83 0.23 7.78 -10.03
CA HIS A 83 1.55 7.42 -10.53
C HIS A 83 1.72 5.92 -10.69
N ARG A 84 2.04 5.47 -11.91
CA ARG A 84 2.22 4.03 -12.15
C ARG A 84 3.46 3.51 -11.41
N ALA A 85 3.35 2.30 -10.85
CA ALA A 85 4.41 1.72 -10.02
C ALA A 85 5.80 1.70 -10.70
N PRO A 86 5.96 1.36 -12.00
CA PRO A 86 7.26 1.42 -12.67
C PRO A 86 7.88 2.82 -12.73
N ILE A 87 7.05 3.87 -12.86
CA ILE A 87 7.50 5.26 -12.86
C ILE A 87 7.95 5.68 -11.46
N VAL A 88 7.19 5.28 -10.43
CA VAL A 88 7.58 5.51 -9.02
C VAL A 88 8.89 4.79 -8.70
N GLU A 89 9.05 3.52 -9.08
CA GLU A 89 10.29 2.76 -8.88
C GLU A 89 11.50 3.41 -9.56
N ALA A 90 11.33 3.85 -10.81
CA ALA A 90 12.35 4.57 -11.54
C ALA A 90 12.69 5.93 -10.90
N LEU A 91 11.70 6.66 -10.40
CA LEU A 91 11.89 7.87 -9.62
C LEU A 91 12.71 7.59 -8.36
N LEU A 92 12.33 6.59 -7.56
CA LEU A 92 13.05 6.21 -6.35
C LEU A 92 14.52 5.88 -6.63
N ALA A 93 14.80 5.14 -7.71
CA ALA A 93 16.17 4.85 -8.13
C ALA A 93 16.97 6.13 -8.48
N GLN A 94 16.34 7.11 -9.14
CA GLN A 94 16.97 8.41 -9.41
C GLN A 94 17.19 9.24 -8.13
N LEU A 95 16.25 9.20 -7.18
CA LEU A 95 16.39 9.90 -5.90
C LEU A 95 17.51 9.31 -5.04
N GLU A 96 17.68 7.99 -5.03
CA GLU A 96 18.80 7.32 -4.36
C GLU A 96 20.15 7.67 -5.00
N GLN A 97 20.21 7.63 -6.33
CA GLN A 97 21.46 7.87 -7.07
C GLN A 97 21.93 9.33 -6.97
N ARG A 98 21.00 10.28 -7.02
CA ARG A 98 21.31 11.73 -7.09
C ARG A 98 21.15 12.46 -5.76
N GLY A 99 20.51 11.83 -4.79
CA GLY A 99 20.05 12.45 -3.56
C GLY A 99 18.70 13.14 -3.74
N ARG A 100 17.70 12.71 -2.96
CA ARG A 100 16.34 13.28 -2.95
C ARG A 100 16.35 14.80 -2.81
N ASP A 101 17.10 15.32 -1.84
CA ASP A 101 17.13 16.75 -1.53
C ASP A 101 17.75 17.58 -2.67
N ALA A 102 18.68 17.00 -3.42
CA ALA A 102 19.26 17.64 -4.60
C ALA A 102 18.22 17.75 -5.73
N VAL A 103 17.45 16.69 -5.98
CA VAL A 103 16.37 16.71 -6.99
C VAL A 103 15.23 17.65 -6.57
N GLU A 104 14.89 17.68 -5.28
CA GLU A 104 13.91 18.63 -4.75
C GLU A 104 14.38 20.09 -4.90
N ALA A 105 15.65 20.36 -4.61
CA ALA A 105 16.25 21.68 -4.80
C ALA A 105 16.24 22.09 -6.28
N ALA A 106 16.53 21.16 -7.20
CA ALA A 106 16.45 21.41 -8.64
C ALA A 106 15.02 21.76 -9.10
N LEU A 107 14.00 21.05 -8.60
CA LEU A 107 12.59 21.38 -8.88
C LEU A 107 12.21 22.75 -8.34
N SER A 108 12.70 23.10 -7.15
CA SER A 108 12.40 24.39 -6.49
C SER A 108 13.11 25.56 -7.17
N ALA A 109 14.32 25.34 -7.70
CA ALA A 109 15.10 26.35 -8.39
C ALA A 109 14.77 26.48 -9.89
N GLY A 110 14.04 25.51 -10.47
CA GLY A 110 13.81 25.45 -11.91
C GLY A 110 15.08 25.13 -12.70
N ASP A 111 15.92 24.21 -12.22
CA ASP A 111 17.12 23.76 -12.93
C ASP A 111 16.76 22.79 -14.05
N ASP A 112 16.37 23.34 -15.20
CA ASP A 112 15.91 22.59 -16.37
C ASP A 112 16.89 21.49 -16.81
N ALA A 113 18.20 21.75 -16.77
CA ALA A 113 19.20 20.79 -17.22
C ALA A 113 19.21 19.53 -16.34
N THR A 114 19.20 19.71 -15.02
CA THR A 114 19.13 18.61 -14.06
C THR A 114 17.79 17.88 -14.15
N LEU A 115 16.69 18.62 -14.23
CA LEU A 115 15.33 18.04 -14.27
C LEU A 115 15.08 17.24 -15.55
N GLN A 116 15.56 17.72 -16.70
CA GLN A 116 15.48 16.98 -17.95
C GLN A 116 16.28 15.66 -17.86
N ALA A 117 17.50 15.70 -17.31
CA ALA A 117 18.32 14.51 -17.14
C ALA A 117 17.67 13.49 -16.17
N VAL A 118 16.96 13.96 -15.13
CA VAL A 118 16.19 13.09 -14.23
C VAL A 118 15.01 12.47 -14.99
N GLY A 119 14.22 13.27 -15.72
CA GLY A 119 13.08 12.77 -16.49
C GLY A 119 13.45 11.72 -17.54
N GLU A 120 14.53 11.96 -18.29
CA GLU A 120 15.04 11.01 -19.29
C GLU A 120 15.48 9.69 -18.64
N ALA A 121 16.15 9.77 -17.48
CA ALA A 121 16.58 8.59 -16.74
C ALA A 121 15.38 7.79 -16.17
N ILE A 122 14.34 8.47 -15.67
CA ILE A 122 13.11 7.82 -15.21
C ILE A 122 12.46 7.03 -16.35
N VAL A 123 12.32 7.65 -17.52
CA VAL A 123 11.78 6.99 -18.72
C VAL A 123 12.62 5.76 -19.09
N ALA A 124 13.94 5.91 -19.13
CA ALA A 124 14.85 4.82 -19.48
C ALA A 124 14.76 3.63 -18.51
N THR A 125 14.59 3.88 -17.21
CA THR A 125 14.45 2.83 -16.19
C THR A 125 13.05 2.21 -16.16
N ALA A 126 11.99 3.00 -16.37
CA ALA A 126 10.61 2.50 -16.29
C ALA A 126 10.17 1.72 -17.54
N LEU A 127 10.62 2.12 -18.74
CA LEU A 127 10.15 1.57 -20.01
C LEU A 127 10.27 0.03 -20.16
N PRO A 128 11.36 -0.63 -19.71
CA PRO A 128 11.47 -2.10 -19.78
C PRO A 128 10.36 -2.85 -19.02
N HIS A 129 9.78 -2.22 -17.99
CA HIS A 129 8.72 -2.79 -17.15
C HIS A 129 7.31 -2.41 -17.63
N MET A 130 7.19 -1.72 -18.77
CA MET A 130 5.92 -1.28 -19.35
C MET A 130 5.79 -1.72 -20.81
N PRO A 131 5.82 -3.04 -21.09
CA PRO A 131 5.66 -3.55 -22.45
C PRO A 131 4.29 -3.07 -22.99
N LEU A 132 4.27 -2.53 -24.20
CA LEU A 132 3.10 -1.91 -24.86
C LEU A 132 2.84 -0.43 -24.53
N THR A 133 3.65 0.21 -23.69
CA THR A 133 3.54 1.65 -23.42
C THR A 133 4.62 2.43 -24.15
N LYS A 134 4.31 3.65 -24.62
CA LYS A 134 5.33 4.64 -24.98
C LYS A 134 5.46 5.65 -23.86
N LEU A 135 6.69 5.90 -23.45
CA LEU A 135 7.02 6.89 -22.43
C LEU A 135 7.87 8.00 -23.02
N ALA A 136 7.58 9.24 -22.62
CA ALA A 136 8.44 10.39 -22.86
C ALA A 136 8.46 11.24 -21.59
N SER A 137 9.50 12.08 -21.45
CA SER A 137 9.54 13.08 -20.39
C SER A 137 9.73 14.46 -20.99
N ARG A 138 9.17 15.47 -20.34
CA ARG A 138 9.44 16.88 -20.65
C ARG A 138 9.25 17.71 -19.39
N LEU A 139 9.76 18.94 -19.43
CA LEU A 139 9.45 19.92 -18.41
C LEU A 139 8.08 20.54 -18.69
N ALA A 140 7.37 20.84 -17.62
CA ALA A 140 6.09 21.53 -17.67
C ALA A 140 5.97 22.47 -16.47
N THR A 141 5.06 23.43 -16.59
CA THR A 141 4.59 24.21 -15.46
C THR A 141 3.26 23.62 -14.99
N ALA A 142 3.14 23.38 -13.69
CA ALA A 142 1.90 22.97 -13.06
C ALA A 142 1.50 23.98 -11.98
N THR A 143 0.21 24.24 -11.87
CA THR A 143 -0.35 25.15 -10.87
C THR A 143 -0.73 24.35 -9.63
N PHE A 144 -0.27 24.81 -8.48
CA PHE A 144 -0.58 24.23 -7.17
C PHE A 144 -1.25 25.29 -6.31
N ASP A 145 -2.36 24.92 -5.66
CA ASP A 145 -2.97 25.74 -4.62
C ASP A 145 -2.40 25.28 -3.26
N ASP A 146 -1.73 26.20 -2.56
CA ASP A 146 -1.18 25.95 -1.22
C ASP A 146 -2.03 26.57 -0.10
N GLY A 147 -3.25 27.00 -0.42
CA GLY A 147 -4.16 27.69 0.50
C GLY A 147 -3.82 29.17 0.71
N GLN A 148 -2.72 29.68 0.12
CA GLN A 148 -2.38 31.10 0.07
C GLN A 148 -2.49 31.69 -1.35
N GLY A 149 -2.81 30.86 -2.34
CA GLY A 149 -3.04 31.23 -3.72
C GLY A 149 -2.47 30.18 -4.69
N GLU A 150 -2.82 30.35 -5.97
CA GLU A 150 -2.26 29.54 -7.05
C GLU A 150 -0.80 29.91 -7.30
N GLN A 151 0.09 28.92 -7.19
CA GLN A 151 1.50 29.04 -7.54
C GLN A 151 1.86 28.13 -8.70
N GLU A 152 2.50 28.71 -9.71
CA GLU A 152 3.11 27.96 -10.81
C GLU A 152 4.47 27.41 -10.39
N ARG A 153 4.68 26.11 -10.58
CA ARG A 153 5.96 25.44 -10.31
C ARG A 153 6.36 24.54 -11.46
N THR A 154 7.67 24.44 -11.69
CA THR A 154 8.24 23.50 -12.65
C THR A 154 8.06 22.07 -12.13
N VAL A 155 7.65 21.16 -13.04
CA VAL A 155 7.52 19.73 -12.79
C VAL A 155 8.17 18.93 -13.92
N ILE A 156 8.59 17.71 -13.61
CA ILE A 156 8.96 16.74 -14.63
C ILE A 156 7.67 16.01 -15.00
N ARG A 157 7.19 16.22 -16.23
CA ARG A 157 5.99 15.55 -16.74
C ARG A 157 6.37 14.31 -17.52
N ILE A 158 5.88 13.16 -17.08
CA ILE A 158 5.98 11.89 -17.80
C ILE A 158 4.73 11.73 -18.65
N GLU A 159 4.92 11.58 -19.96
CA GLU A 159 3.85 11.29 -20.91
C GLU A 159 3.75 9.78 -21.09
N VAL A 160 2.58 9.22 -20.78
CA VAL A 160 2.31 7.79 -20.82
C VAL A 160 1.25 7.54 -21.89
N LEU A 161 1.65 7.00 -23.03
CA LEU A 161 0.74 6.57 -24.09
C LEU A 161 0.54 5.06 -24.02
N ALA A 162 -0.65 4.64 -23.61
CA ALA A 162 -1.08 3.24 -23.58
C ALA A 162 -2.49 3.14 -24.19
N ASP A 163 -2.74 2.09 -24.98
CA ASP A 163 -4.05 1.82 -25.60
C ASP A 163 -4.65 2.99 -26.40
N GLY A 164 -3.79 3.82 -27.00
CA GLY A 164 -4.19 5.00 -27.77
C GLY A 164 -4.59 6.22 -26.92
N VAL A 165 -4.48 6.12 -25.59
CA VAL A 165 -4.77 7.20 -24.64
C VAL A 165 -3.46 7.73 -24.05
N THR A 166 -3.27 9.04 -24.13
CA THR A 166 -2.15 9.73 -23.46
C THR A 166 -2.59 10.22 -22.10
N VAL A 167 -1.87 9.79 -21.06
CA VAL A 167 -2.01 10.27 -19.68
C VAL A 167 -0.71 10.97 -19.28
N PHE A 168 -0.80 11.98 -18.41
CA PHE A 168 0.36 12.70 -17.90
C PHE A 168 0.52 12.42 -16.41
N GLU A 169 1.74 12.18 -15.97
CA GLU A 169 2.11 12.00 -14.57
C GLU A 169 3.16 13.05 -14.21
N ASP A 170 2.83 13.94 -13.28
CA ASP A 170 3.70 15.06 -12.90
C ASP A 170 4.50 14.73 -11.63
N ILE A 171 5.83 14.73 -11.77
CA ILE A 171 6.76 14.60 -10.65
C ILE A 171 7.04 15.99 -10.12
N SER A 172 6.48 16.27 -8.94
CA SER A 172 6.48 17.58 -8.29
C SER A 172 7.24 17.56 -6.96
N THR A 173 7.54 18.75 -6.43
CA THR A 173 8.09 18.88 -5.07
C THR A 173 7.17 18.29 -4.00
N ASN A 174 5.85 18.37 -4.19
CA ASN A 174 4.86 17.79 -3.29
C ASN A 174 4.95 16.26 -3.27
N LEU A 175 5.03 15.62 -4.45
CA LEU A 175 5.23 14.18 -4.55
C LEU A 175 6.51 13.75 -3.82
N LEU A 176 7.63 14.43 -4.09
CA LEU A 176 8.90 14.14 -3.42
C LEU A 176 8.78 14.30 -1.90
N ARG A 177 8.03 15.28 -1.41
CA ARG A 177 7.79 15.53 0.03
C ARG A 177 6.73 14.62 0.67
N SER A 178 6.03 13.80 -0.09
CA SER A 178 5.02 12.88 0.45
C SER A 178 5.62 11.93 1.49
N SER A 179 4.81 11.53 2.46
CA SER A 179 5.16 10.50 3.45
C SER A 179 5.51 9.19 2.76
N GLU A 180 4.83 8.88 1.68
CA GLU A 180 4.92 7.66 0.89
C GLU A 180 6.30 7.55 0.25
N ILE A 181 6.75 8.58 -0.49
CA ILE A 181 8.08 8.57 -1.12
C ILE A 181 9.19 8.50 -0.05
N ARG A 182 9.05 9.21 1.07
CA ARG A 182 10.04 9.13 2.16
C ARG A 182 10.13 7.73 2.77
N GLU A 183 8.99 7.11 3.02
CA GLU A 183 8.94 5.78 3.60
C GLU A 183 9.43 4.71 2.62
N LEU A 184 9.10 4.82 1.33
CA LEU A 184 9.62 3.96 0.27
C LEU A 184 11.15 4.03 0.19
N LEU A 185 11.72 5.24 0.19
CA LEU A 185 13.18 5.43 0.22
C LEU A 185 13.81 4.85 1.49
N ARG A 186 13.20 5.06 2.66
CA ARG A 186 13.68 4.50 3.93
C ARG A 186 13.71 2.98 3.91
N ILE A 187 12.66 2.33 3.39
CA ILE A 187 12.61 0.86 3.27
C ILE A 187 13.72 0.36 2.33
N ARG A 188 13.96 1.05 1.21
CA ARG A 188 15.05 0.68 0.28
C ARG A 188 16.44 0.87 0.89
N GLU A 189 16.64 1.96 1.64
CA GLU A 189 17.88 2.21 2.39
C GLU A 189 18.11 1.14 3.47
N ASP A 190 17.09 0.83 4.28
CA ASP A 190 17.14 -0.22 5.29
C ASP A 190 17.48 -1.59 4.68
N LEU A 191 16.93 -1.91 3.50
CA LEU A 191 17.25 -3.14 2.78
C LEU A 191 18.69 -3.12 2.24
N ALA A 192 19.13 -2.03 1.61
CA ALA A 192 20.49 -1.89 1.12
C ALA A 192 21.52 -1.98 2.26
N GLY A 193 21.21 -1.43 3.44
CA GLY A 193 22.02 -1.52 4.65
C GLY A 193 22.16 -2.94 5.20
N ARG A 194 21.22 -3.84 4.89
CA ARG A 194 21.30 -5.29 5.21
C ARG A 194 22.16 -6.07 4.21
N GLY A 195 22.46 -5.47 3.07
CA GLY A 195 23.30 -6.01 2.01
C GLY A 195 22.63 -5.85 0.65
N ALA A 196 23.37 -5.28 -0.30
CA ALA A 196 22.98 -5.34 -1.70
C ALA A 196 23.01 -6.80 -2.18
N GLY A 197 22.13 -7.18 -3.10
CA GLY A 197 22.08 -8.53 -3.65
C GLY A 197 23.42 -9.02 -4.24
N PRO A 198 23.47 -10.26 -4.74
CA PRO A 198 22.32 -11.07 -5.12
C PRO A 198 21.57 -11.63 -3.91
N TYR A 199 20.25 -11.72 -4.04
CA TYR A 199 19.39 -12.40 -3.09
C TYR A 199 19.11 -13.81 -3.59
N LYS A 200 19.07 -14.80 -2.69
CA LYS A 200 18.61 -16.16 -3.01
C LYS A 200 17.65 -16.64 -1.95
N LEU A 201 16.51 -17.18 -2.37
CA LEU A 201 15.58 -17.86 -1.50
C LEU A 201 15.79 -19.36 -1.61
N ARG A 202 15.92 -20.02 -0.46
CA ARG A 202 16.05 -21.47 -0.35
C ARG A 202 14.89 -22.03 0.44
N ARG A 203 14.42 -23.22 0.05
CA ARG A 203 13.45 -24.01 0.80
C ARG A 203 13.99 -25.43 0.93
N LYS A 204 14.13 -25.94 2.15
CA LYS A 204 14.71 -27.27 2.44
C LYS A 204 16.08 -27.50 1.76
N GLY A 205 16.90 -26.44 1.71
CA GLY A 205 18.26 -26.47 1.13
C GLY A 205 18.35 -26.23 -0.38
N GLU A 206 17.24 -26.31 -1.11
CA GLU A 206 17.19 -26.06 -2.56
C GLU A 206 16.91 -24.58 -2.85
N VAL A 207 17.61 -24.01 -3.84
CA VAL A 207 17.34 -22.64 -4.30
C VAL A 207 16.04 -22.65 -5.09
N ILE A 208 15.05 -21.91 -4.61
CA ILE A 208 13.73 -21.79 -5.24
C ILE A 208 13.60 -20.51 -6.09
N ALA A 209 14.35 -19.47 -5.77
CA ALA A 209 14.36 -18.21 -6.50
C ALA A 209 15.64 -17.40 -6.26
N GLU A 210 15.98 -16.54 -7.22
CA GLU A 210 17.08 -15.56 -7.13
C GLU A 210 16.52 -14.15 -7.40
N PRO A 211 15.72 -13.59 -6.47
CA PRO A 211 15.03 -12.33 -6.70
C PRO A 211 15.99 -11.15 -6.83
N ALA A 212 15.69 -10.22 -7.72
CA ALA A 212 16.45 -8.99 -7.91
C ALA A 212 15.96 -7.84 -7.02
N THR A 213 14.67 -7.87 -6.64
CA THR A 213 14.00 -6.75 -5.97
C THR A 213 13.29 -7.19 -4.69
N LEU A 214 12.98 -6.23 -3.81
CA LEU A 214 12.17 -6.48 -2.62
C LEU A 214 10.79 -7.05 -2.95
N LEU A 215 10.18 -6.56 -4.04
CA LEU A 215 8.88 -7.03 -4.52
C LEU A 215 8.94 -8.50 -4.94
N GLU A 216 9.98 -8.93 -5.64
CA GLU A 216 10.15 -10.34 -5.99
C GLU A 216 10.38 -11.22 -4.75
N ILE A 217 11.10 -10.72 -3.74
CA ILE A 217 11.25 -11.45 -2.45
C ILE A 217 9.87 -11.69 -1.84
N ILE A 218 9.02 -10.67 -1.72
CA ILE A 218 7.70 -10.82 -1.10
C ILE A 218 6.71 -11.62 -1.95
N ASP A 219 6.84 -11.61 -3.27
CA ASP A 219 6.02 -12.42 -4.16
C ASP A 219 6.30 -13.91 -3.88
N HIS A 220 7.58 -14.31 -3.86
CA HIS A 220 7.97 -15.69 -3.55
C HIS A 220 7.66 -16.10 -2.10
N ILE A 221 7.88 -15.22 -1.12
CA ILE A 221 7.49 -15.48 0.27
C ILE A 221 5.97 -15.65 0.36
N GLY A 222 5.20 -14.84 -0.37
CA GLY A 222 3.75 -14.98 -0.45
C GLY A 222 3.27 -16.27 -1.11
N GLU A 223 3.98 -16.77 -2.12
CA GLU A 223 3.71 -18.06 -2.78
C GLU A 223 3.98 -19.24 -1.84
N VAL A 224 5.15 -19.24 -1.19
CA VAL A 224 5.54 -20.27 -0.23
C VAL A 224 4.57 -20.27 0.95
N GLY A 225 4.30 -19.11 1.53
CA GLY A 225 3.45 -18.96 2.70
C GLY A 225 2.01 -19.40 2.46
N ARG A 226 1.51 -19.33 1.22
CA ARG A 226 0.17 -19.85 0.85
C ARG A 226 0.14 -21.35 0.57
N THR A 227 1.30 -21.99 0.42
CA THR A 227 1.36 -23.41 0.06
C THR A 227 0.73 -24.27 1.17
N GLY A 228 -0.30 -25.05 0.82
CA GLY A 228 -0.98 -25.95 1.75
C GLY A 228 -2.04 -25.29 2.63
N LEU A 229 -2.28 -23.98 2.46
CA LEU A 229 -3.34 -23.26 3.16
C LEU A 229 -4.66 -23.30 2.37
N GLN A 230 -5.77 -23.46 3.07
CA GLN A 230 -7.09 -23.15 2.55
C GLN A 230 -7.56 -21.85 3.20
N ILE A 231 -7.69 -20.79 2.40
CA ILE A 231 -8.08 -19.46 2.86
C ILE A 231 -9.51 -19.19 2.38
N GLN A 232 -10.42 -18.95 3.32
CA GLN A 232 -11.78 -18.51 3.07
C GLN A 232 -11.94 -17.08 3.58
N ARG A 233 -12.44 -16.18 2.74
CA ARG A 233 -12.83 -14.83 3.14
C ARG A 233 -14.33 -14.80 3.41
N TYR A 234 -14.74 -14.29 4.56
CA TYR A 234 -16.13 -14.06 4.89
C TYR A 234 -16.59 -12.72 4.26
N LYS A 235 -17.71 -12.74 3.55
CA LYS A 235 -18.38 -11.51 3.05
C LYS A 235 -19.59 -11.13 3.88
N GLY A 236 -20.18 -12.08 4.59
CA GLY A 236 -21.23 -11.82 5.56
C GLY A 236 -21.30 -12.84 6.69
N LEU A 237 -21.98 -12.46 7.78
CA LEU A 237 -22.13 -13.32 8.97
C LEU A 237 -22.85 -14.64 8.67
N GLY A 238 -23.72 -14.67 7.65
CA GLY A 238 -24.46 -15.87 7.25
C GLY A 238 -23.61 -16.98 6.61
N GLU A 239 -22.34 -16.71 6.30
CA GLU A 239 -21.39 -17.71 5.83
C GLU A 239 -20.77 -18.54 6.98
N MET A 240 -20.99 -18.11 8.22
CA MET A 240 -20.48 -18.80 9.42
C MET A 240 -21.54 -19.74 9.98
N ASN A 241 -21.12 -20.94 10.37
CA ASN A 241 -21.99 -21.82 11.14
C ASN A 241 -22.20 -21.26 12.56
N PRO A 242 -23.32 -21.59 13.25
CA PRO A 242 -23.63 -21.03 14.57
C PRO A 242 -22.51 -21.18 15.61
N GLU A 243 -21.81 -22.32 15.62
CA GLU A 243 -20.67 -22.57 16.51
C GLU A 243 -19.50 -21.62 16.21
N GLN A 244 -19.19 -21.40 14.93
CA GLN A 244 -18.12 -20.48 14.52
C GLN A 244 -18.47 -19.04 14.89
N LEU A 245 -19.71 -18.62 14.66
CA LEU A 245 -20.17 -17.28 15.02
C LEU A 245 -20.09 -17.06 16.54
N TRP A 246 -20.48 -18.07 17.32
CA TRP A 246 -20.36 -18.03 18.77
C TRP A 246 -18.90 -17.87 19.20
N GLU A 247 -18.02 -18.78 18.79
CA GLU A 247 -16.62 -18.83 19.20
C GLU A 247 -15.80 -17.60 18.80
N THR A 248 -16.14 -16.99 17.66
CA THR A 248 -15.36 -15.88 17.08
C THR A 248 -15.90 -14.51 17.44
N THR A 249 -17.22 -14.38 17.60
CA THR A 249 -17.89 -13.07 17.61
C THR A 249 -18.74 -12.84 18.88
N MET A 250 -19.25 -13.90 19.52
CA MET A 250 -20.18 -13.74 20.66
C MET A 250 -19.61 -14.15 22.02
N ASP A 251 -18.62 -15.05 22.05
CA ASP A 251 -17.98 -15.55 23.26
C ASP A 251 -17.41 -14.39 24.10
N PRO A 252 -17.91 -14.13 25.32
CA PRO A 252 -17.45 -13.03 26.17
C PRO A 252 -15.94 -13.02 26.47
N GLU A 253 -15.28 -14.18 26.43
CA GLU A 253 -13.84 -14.29 26.70
C GLU A 253 -12.97 -13.97 25.46
N ARG A 254 -13.53 -14.10 24.25
CA ARG A 254 -12.79 -13.98 22.98
C ARG A 254 -13.23 -12.83 22.10
N ARG A 255 -14.47 -12.37 22.26
CA ARG A 255 -15.07 -11.35 21.40
C ARG A 255 -14.34 -10.03 21.54
N GLU A 256 -14.22 -9.35 20.42
CA GLU A 256 -13.82 -7.95 20.39
C GLU A 256 -14.98 -7.09 19.95
N LEU A 257 -15.15 -5.99 20.68
CA LEU A 257 -16.22 -5.04 20.52
C LEU A 257 -15.62 -3.65 20.36
N LEU A 258 -16.03 -2.95 19.30
CA LEU A 258 -15.69 -1.54 19.12
C LEU A 258 -16.78 -0.70 19.77
N GLN A 259 -16.42 0.11 20.77
CA GLN A 259 -17.35 1.06 21.40
C GLN A 259 -17.59 2.25 20.47
N VAL A 260 -18.85 2.54 20.19
CA VAL A 260 -19.23 3.71 19.39
C VAL A 260 -19.14 4.97 20.26
N LYS A 261 -18.47 6.00 19.74
CA LYS A 261 -18.40 7.32 20.35
C LYS A 261 -18.87 8.36 19.34
N ILE A 262 -19.67 9.32 19.78
CA ILE A 262 -20.03 10.48 18.96
C ILE A 262 -18.99 11.55 19.23
N ALA A 263 -18.21 11.90 18.20
CA ALA A 263 -17.30 13.04 18.27
C ALA A 263 -18.06 14.35 18.03
N ASP A 264 -18.95 14.35 17.05
CA ASP A 264 -19.82 15.47 16.69
C ASP A 264 -21.18 14.90 16.20
N PRO A 265 -22.28 15.10 16.97
CA PRO A 265 -23.60 14.58 16.59
C PRO A 265 -24.18 15.25 15.35
N ASP A 266 -23.92 16.54 15.16
CA ASP A 266 -24.46 17.32 14.06
C ASP A 266 -23.81 16.89 12.74
N LEU A 267 -22.49 16.69 12.76
CA LEU A 267 -21.75 16.15 11.63
C LEU A 267 -22.24 14.74 11.23
N ALA A 268 -22.57 13.89 12.21
CA ALA A 268 -23.05 12.54 11.93
C ALA A 268 -24.42 12.53 11.24
N ASP A 269 -25.35 13.39 11.68
CA ASP A 269 -26.67 13.54 11.05
C ASP A 269 -26.56 14.19 9.66
N GLU A 270 -25.63 15.14 9.48
CA GLU A 270 -25.33 15.74 8.17
C GLU A 270 -24.81 14.68 7.18
N VAL A 271 -23.81 13.90 7.58
CA VAL A 271 -23.27 12.81 6.75
C VAL A 271 -24.34 11.77 6.42
N PHE A 272 -25.20 11.42 7.38
CA PHE A 272 -26.31 10.51 7.13
C PHE A 272 -27.30 11.08 6.10
N THR A 273 -27.63 12.37 6.23
CA THR A 273 -28.55 13.05 5.30
C THR A 273 -27.98 13.14 3.89
N VAL A 274 -26.69 13.44 3.74
CA VAL A 274 -26.00 13.49 2.45
C VAL A 274 -25.95 12.09 1.80
N LEU A 275 -25.62 11.06 2.58
CA LEU A 275 -25.50 9.70 2.03
C LEU A 275 -26.85 9.03 1.76
N MET A 276 -27.88 9.28 2.57
CA MET A 276 -29.19 8.63 2.47
C MET A 276 -30.26 9.50 1.80
N GLY A 277 -29.97 10.76 1.52
CA GLY A 277 -30.91 11.69 0.86
C GLY A 277 -31.12 11.39 -0.62
N ASP A 278 -32.16 11.97 -1.21
CA ASP A 278 -32.52 11.71 -2.60
C ASP A 278 -31.62 12.44 -3.61
N GLU A 279 -30.84 13.43 -3.16
CA GLU A 279 -30.01 14.26 -4.03
C GLU A 279 -28.69 13.57 -4.41
N VAL A 280 -28.54 13.29 -5.71
CA VAL A 280 -27.38 12.58 -6.26
C VAL A 280 -26.10 13.43 -6.24
N GLY A 281 -26.21 14.76 -6.42
CA GLY A 281 -25.07 15.67 -6.50
C GLY A 281 -24.24 15.70 -5.21
N PRO A 282 -24.83 16.13 -4.07
CA PRO A 282 -24.14 16.17 -2.78
C PRO A 282 -23.59 14.81 -2.37
N ARG A 283 -24.35 13.72 -2.59
CA ARG A 283 -23.88 12.35 -2.33
C ARG A 283 -22.63 12.02 -3.14
N ARG A 284 -22.64 12.31 -4.45
CA ARG A 284 -21.51 12.00 -5.34
C ARG A 284 -20.26 12.76 -4.91
N ASP A 285 -20.40 14.05 -4.67
CA ASP A 285 -19.27 14.91 -4.32
C ASP A 285 -18.69 14.49 -2.95
N PHE A 286 -19.54 14.17 -1.97
CA PHE A 286 -19.12 13.57 -0.69
C PHE A 286 -18.36 12.26 -0.86
N ILE A 287 -18.85 11.35 -1.71
CA ILE A 287 -18.15 10.08 -2.00
C ILE A 287 -16.80 10.36 -2.65
N THR A 288 -16.72 11.29 -3.60
CA THR A 288 -15.47 11.63 -4.29
C THR A 288 -14.43 12.23 -3.34
N GLU A 289 -14.83 13.19 -2.50
CA GLU A 289 -13.94 13.82 -1.52
C GLU A 289 -13.47 12.84 -0.45
N ASN A 290 -14.36 11.97 0.04
CA ASN A 290 -14.06 11.04 1.13
C ASN A 290 -13.56 9.67 0.66
N ALA A 291 -13.50 9.41 -0.65
CA ALA A 291 -12.96 8.17 -1.23
C ALA A 291 -11.48 7.92 -0.86
N LEU A 292 -10.74 8.96 -0.50
CA LEU A 292 -9.36 8.87 0.00
C LEU A 292 -9.29 8.33 1.44
N ASN A 293 -10.34 8.54 2.24
CA ASN A 293 -10.43 8.08 3.63
C ASN A 293 -11.02 6.67 3.75
N ALA A 294 -11.68 6.18 2.69
CA ALA A 294 -12.29 4.86 2.66
C ALA A 294 -11.23 3.75 2.53
N ARG A 295 -10.82 3.17 3.67
CA ARG A 295 -9.79 2.11 3.74
C ARG A 295 -10.33 0.69 3.58
N ASN A 296 -11.65 0.48 3.75
CA ASN A 296 -12.30 -0.84 3.70
C ASN A 296 -13.48 -0.82 2.71
N LEU A 297 -13.22 -0.54 1.43
CA LEU A 297 -14.23 -0.72 0.39
C LEU A 297 -14.25 -2.20 -0.03
N ASP A 298 -15.41 -2.84 0.06
CA ASP A 298 -15.63 -4.12 -0.61
C ASP A 298 -15.65 -3.87 -2.13
N VAL A 299 -14.80 -4.60 -2.85
CA VAL A 299 -14.88 -4.83 -4.30
C VAL A 299 -15.33 -6.26 -4.54
#